data_AF-A0A523I7Z3-F1
#
_entry.id   AF-A0A523I7Z3-F1
#
_cell.length_a   1.000
_cell.length_b   1.000
_cell.length_c   1.000
_cell.angle_alpha   90.00
_cell.angle_beta   90.00
_cell.angle_gamma   90.00
#
_symmetry.space_group_name_H-M   'P 1'
#
loop_
_entity.id
_entity.type
_entity.pdbx_description
1 polymer ?
#
loop_
_entity_poly.entity_id
_entity_poly.type
_entity_poly.pdbx_seq_one_letter_code
_entity_poly.pdbx_strand_id
1 'polypeptide(L)' 'MAVSWLFPGQEIHIDATCLDCLEPIFVRMRDGEVLEADPTTIVGHQNISSSQEGVTWPDR' A
#
# COMPACT_ATOMS: atom_id res chain seq x y z
N MET A 1 -2.80 1.49 -1.25
CA MET A 1 -2.55 2.05 0.10
C MET A 1 -3.59 3.11 0.49
N ALA A 2 -4.00 4.02 -0.39
CA ALA A 2 -4.96 5.08 -0.05
C ALA A 2 -6.36 4.62 0.43
N VAL A 3 -6.71 3.35 0.21
CA VAL A 3 -8.01 2.76 0.58
C VAL A 3 -8.30 2.82 2.09
N SER A 4 -7.29 2.83 2.96
CA SER A 4 -7.49 2.99 4.41
C SER A 4 -8.18 4.31 4.77
N TRP A 5 -8.00 5.35 3.97
CA TRP A 5 -8.62 6.66 4.20
C TRP A 5 -10.12 6.69 3.87
N LEU A 6 -10.65 5.68 3.19
CA LEU A 6 -12.09 5.56 2.96
C LEU A 6 -12.85 5.10 4.22
N PHE A 7 -12.13 4.57 5.22
CA PHE A 7 -12.70 4.03 6.47
C PHE A 7 -11.94 4.58 7.70
N PRO A 8 -12.11 5.86 8.04
CA PRO A 8 -11.33 6.50 9.12
C PRO A 8 -11.51 5.81 10.47
N GLY A 9 -10.40 5.61 11.19
CA GLY A 9 -10.35 4.94 12.48
C GLY A 9 -10.54 3.42 12.43
N GLN A 10 -10.85 2.87 11.27
CA GLN A 10 -11.07 1.44 11.07
C GLN A 10 -9.79 0.77 10.57
N GLU A 11 -9.51 -0.40 11.13
CA GLU A 11 -8.50 -1.29 10.57
C GLU A 11 -9.05 -2.00 9.34
N ILE A 12 -8.31 -1.95 8.25
CA ILE A 12 -8.61 -2.66 7.02
C ILE A 12 -7.58 -3.75 6.77
N HIS A 13 -8.04 -4.85 6.18
CA HIS A 13 -7.23 -5.99 5.77
C HIS A 13 -7.18 -6.03 4.25
N ILE A 14 -5.98 -6.20 3.70
CA ILE A 14 -5.73 -6.27 2.27
C ILE A 14 -5.10 -7.63 1.99
N ASP A 15 -5.88 -8.50 1.36
CA ASP A 15 -5.42 -9.76 0.81
C ASP A 15 -5.15 -9.59 -0.69
N ALA A 16 -3.97 -9.97 -1.14
CA ALA A 16 -3.61 -9.93 -2.54
C ALA A 16 -2.62 -11.05 -2.87
N THR A 17 -2.17 -11.05 -4.12
CA THR A 17 -1.15 -11.98 -4.62
C THR A 17 0.03 -11.16 -5.12
N CYS A 18 1.25 -11.60 -4.82
CA CYS A 18 2.47 -11.00 -5.35
C CYS A 18 2.43 -11.03 -6.89
N LEU A 19 2.69 -9.87 -7.50
CA LEU A 19 2.64 -9.72 -8.96
C LEU A 19 3.72 -10.53 -9.69
N ASP A 20 4.83 -10.82 -9.02
CA ASP A 20 5.99 -11.52 -9.60
C ASP A 20 5.91 -13.05 -9.42
N CYS A 21 5.80 -13.51 -8.17
CA CYS A 21 5.88 -14.95 -7.85
C CYS A 21 4.52 -15.63 -7.63
N LEU A 22 3.42 -14.86 -7.59
CA LEU A 22 2.06 -15.36 -7.33
C LEU A 22 1.82 -15.95 -5.92
N GLU A 23 2.72 -15.70 -4.97
CA GLU A 23 2.50 -16.08 -3.56
C GLU A 23 1.53 -15.08 -2.87
N PRO A 24 0.77 -15.53 -1.86
CA PRO A 24 -0.15 -14.66 -1.13
C PRO A 24 0.62 -13.56 -0.38
N ILE A 25 0.02 -12.37 -0.33
CA ILE A 25 0.50 -11.25 0.48
C ILE A 25 -0.65 -10.67 1.30
N PHE A 26 -0.34 -10.24 2.51
CA PHE A 26 -1.30 -9.68 3.45
C PHE A 26 -0.77 -8.38 4.06
N VAL A 27 -1.65 -7.38 4.19
CA VAL A 27 -1.34 -6.12 4.87
C VAL A 27 -2.51 -5.68 5.75
N ARG A 28 -2.21 -5.30 6.99
CA ARG A 28 -3.16 -4.60 7.89
C ARG A 28 -2.80 -3.13 7.94
N MET A 29 -3.79 -2.28 7.75
CA MET A 29 -3.60 -0.84 7.77
C MET A 29 -4.68 -0.14 8.59
N ARG A 30 -4.32 1.02 9.15
CA ARG A 30 -5.28 1.95 9.77
C ARG A 30 -4.80 3.37 9.52
N ASP A 31 -5.69 4.24 9.03
CA ASP A 31 -5.42 5.67 8.85
C ASP A 31 -4.09 5.98 8.13
N GLY A 32 -3.78 5.20 7.08
CA GLY A 32 -2.58 5.36 6.25
C GLY A 32 -1.32 4.69 6.80
N GLU A 33 -1.35 4.17 8.02
CA GLU A 33 -0.24 3.48 8.66
C GLU A 33 -0.36 1.96 8.47
N VAL A 34 0.77 1.30 8.22
CA VAL A 34 0.86 -0.17 8.15
C VAL A 34 1.06 -0.72 9.56
N LEU A 35 0.16 -1.58 9.99
CA LEU A 35 0.22 -2.24 11.30
C LEU A 35 0.93 -3.61 11.21
N GLU A 36 0.73 -4.31 10.09
CA GLU A 36 1.30 -5.63 9.83
C GLU A 36 1.44 -5.83 8.32
N ALA A 37 2.51 -6.53 7.93
CA ALA A 37 2.74 -6.94 6.55
C ALA A 37 3.37 -8.33 6.55
N ASP A 38 2.80 -9.25 5.76
CA ASP A 38 3.31 -10.61 5.58
C ASP A 38 3.32 -10.99 4.09
N PRO A 39 4.50 -11.21 3.48
CA PRO A 39 5.83 -11.14 4.10
C PRO A 39 6.24 -9.72 4.47
N THR A 40 7.12 -9.56 5.46
CA THR A 40 7.62 -8.24 5.90
C THR A 40 8.41 -7.48 4.83
N THR A 41 8.73 -8.14 3.72
CA THR A 41 9.49 -7.62 2.58
C THR A 41 8.60 -7.13 1.42
N ILE A 42 7.28 -7.03 1.61
CA ILE A 42 6.36 -6.54 0.57
C ILE A 42 6.80 -5.16 0.06
N VAL A 43 6.73 -4.98 -1.26
CA VAL A 43 6.96 -3.70 -1.93
C VAL A 43 5.74 -3.32 -2.78
N GLY A 44 5.43 -2.03 -2.84
CA GLY A 44 4.38 -1.49 -3.71
C GLY A 44 4.97 -0.90 -4.99
N HIS A 45 4.51 -1.36 -6.16
CA HIS A 45 4.86 -0.76 -7.44
C HIS A 45 3.79 0.24 -7.88
N GLN A 46 4.19 1.44 -8.29
CA GLN A 46 3.30 2.42 -8.90
C GLN A 46 3.92 2.94 -10.21
N ASN A 47 3.15 2.85 -11.30
CA ASN A 47 3.52 3.51 -12.54
C ASN A 47 3.27 5.01 -12.40
N ILE A 48 4.26 5.83 -12.76
CA ILE A 48 4.10 7.28 -12.82
C ILE A 48 3.34 7.60 -14.12
N SER A 49 2.20 8.26 -14.00
CA SER A 49 1.49 8.79 -15.17
C SER A 49 2.15 10.08 -15.64
N SER A 50 2.13 10.35 -16.94
CA SER A 50 2.70 11.57 -17.55
C SER A 50 2.12 12.89 -16.99
N SER A 51 0.96 12.85 -16.34
CA SER A 51 0.37 13.97 -15.60
C SER A 51 1.03 14.27 -14.24
N GLN A 52 1.90 13.40 -13.74
CA GLN A 52 2.58 13.52 -12.44
C GLN A 52 4.07 13.87 -12.57
N GLU A 53 4.58 14.16 -13.78
CA GLU A 53 5.93 14.70 -13.96
C GLU A 53 6.07 16.04 -13.21
N GLY A 54 6.74 16.00 -12.06
CA GLY A 54 6.99 17.16 -11.19
C GLY A 54 6.39 17.12 -9.79
N VAL A 55 5.66 16.06 -9.40
CA VAL A 55 5.16 15.92 -8.02
C VAL A 55 6.28 15.38 -7.12
N THR A 56 6.96 16.27 -6.39
CA THR A 56 7.86 15.89 -5.29
C THR A 56 7.01 15.56 -4.07
N TRP A 57 7.00 14.29 -3.66
CA TRP A 57 6.48 13.91 -2.35
C TRP A 57 7.43 14.49 -1.28
N PRO A 58 6.95 15.29 -0.31
CA PRO A 58 7.81 15.74 0.77
C PRO A 58 8.26 14.53 1.59
N ASP A 59 9.56 14.48 1.90
CA ASP A 59 10.12 13.50 2.84
C ASP A 59 9.37 13.61 4.17
N ARG A 60 8.85 12.47 4.63
CA ARG A 60 8.13 12.34 5.90
C ARG A 60 9.10 11.94 7.00
#